data_AF-A0A930NM16-F1
#
_entry.id   AF-A0A930NM16-F1
#
_cell.length_a   1.000
_cell.length_b   1.000
_cell.length_c   1.000
_cell.angle_alpha   90.00
_cell.angle_beta   90.00
_cell.angle_gamma   90.00
#
_symmetry.space_group_name_H-M   'P 1'
#
loop_
_entity.id
_entity.type
_entity.pdbx_description
1 polymer ?
#
loop_
_entity_poly.entity_id
_entity_poly.type
_entity_poly.pdbx_seq_one_letter_code
_entity_poly.pdbx_strand_id
1 'polypeptide(L)'
;MCRYIFKLLFAAIFFVSSVHAQTPTMNRRQAAGRSMEQQGLVNIKHVVPSIKVALMYARTDNFCNRVLYHELRDAYVLPACAEALRKAQAELKRRRPDLSLCIFDATRPMSVQQTMWDAVKDTPKYFYVSNPAHGGG
;
A
#
# COMPACT_ATOMS: atom_id res chain seq x y z
N MET A 1 -46.86 -11.04 -18.43
CA MET A 1 -46.32 -11.17 -17.05
C MET A 1 -45.04 -12.01 -16.93
N CYS A 2 -44.73 -12.94 -17.84
CA CYS A 2 -43.56 -13.85 -17.74
C CYS A 2 -42.26 -13.36 -18.43
N ARG A 3 -41.96 -12.05 -18.42
CA ARG A 3 -40.70 -11.49 -19.00
C ARG A 3 -39.92 -10.59 -18.04
N TYR A 4 -40.54 -10.14 -16.94
CA TYR A 4 -39.89 -9.32 -15.91
C TYR A 4 -39.19 -10.17 -14.82
N ILE A 5 -39.70 -11.36 -14.53
CA ILE A 5 -39.13 -12.29 -13.54
C ILE A 5 -37.73 -12.78 -13.97
N PHE A 6 -37.52 -12.99 -15.28
CA PHE A 6 -36.23 -13.45 -15.82
C PHE A 6 -35.12 -12.37 -15.78
N LYS A 7 -35.50 -11.08 -15.85
CA LYS A 7 -34.54 -9.96 -15.71
C LYS A 7 -34.11 -9.74 -14.25
N LEU A 8 -34.98 -9.99 -13.28
CA LEU A 8 -34.67 -9.89 -11.85
C LEU A 8 -33.77 -11.03 -11.36
N LEU A 9 -33.94 -12.25 -11.89
CA LEU A 9 -33.06 -13.38 -11.57
C LEU A 9 -31.64 -13.21 -12.11
N PHE A 10 -31.45 -12.58 -13.27
CA PHE A 10 -30.12 -12.34 -13.84
C PHE A 10 -29.32 -11.26 -13.07
N ALA A 11 -29.99 -10.24 -12.55
CA ALA A 11 -29.32 -9.18 -11.76
C ALA A 11 -28.83 -9.69 -10.39
N ALA A 12 -29.54 -10.62 -9.76
CA ALA A 12 -29.14 -11.23 -8.49
C ALA A 12 -27.90 -12.13 -8.62
N ILE A 13 -27.76 -12.86 -9.73
CA ILE A 13 -26.62 -13.75 -9.97
C ILE A 13 -25.31 -12.95 -10.15
N PHE A 14 -25.36 -11.80 -10.85
CA PHE A 14 -24.18 -10.92 -11.01
C PHE A 14 -23.72 -10.27 -9.70
N PHE A 15 -24.62 -10.01 -8.75
CA PHE A 15 -24.27 -9.40 -7.46
C PHE A 15 -23.55 -10.38 -6.52
N VAL A 16 -23.93 -11.66 -6.54
CA VAL A 16 -23.35 -12.70 -5.65
C VAL A 16 -21.93 -13.09 -6.05
N SER A 17 -21.61 -13.11 -7.36
CA SER A 17 -20.26 -13.42 -7.85
C SER A 17 -19.22 -12.35 -7.48
N SER A 18 -19.61 -11.08 -7.48
CA SER A 18 -18.70 -9.97 -7.11
C SER A 18 -18.33 -9.97 -5.63
N VAL A 19 -19.24 -10.39 -4.74
CA VAL A 19 -18.96 -10.47 -3.29
C VAL A 19 -17.92 -11.55 -2.99
N HIS A 20 -18.02 -12.74 -3.60
CA HIS A 20 -17.08 -13.84 -3.36
C HIS A 20 -15.64 -13.54 -3.82
N ALA A 21 -15.44 -12.70 -4.83
CA ALA A 21 -14.09 -12.32 -5.29
C ALA A 21 -13.43 -11.25 -4.41
N GLN A 22 -14.23 -10.45 -3.69
CA GLN A 22 -13.74 -9.37 -2.83
C GLN A 22 -13.28 -9.86 -1.45
N THR A 23 -13.93 -10.89 -0.89
CA THR A 23 -13.62 -11.45 0.44
C THR A 23 -12.18 -11.99 0.56
N PRO A 24 -11.64 -12.77 -0.40
CA PRO A 24 -10.27 -13.31 -0.31
C PRO A 24 -9.22 -12.20 -0.32
N THR A 25 -9.40 -11.18 -1.14
CA THR A 25 -8.46 -10.06 -1.28
C THR A 25 -8.45 -9.20 -0.02
N MET A 26 -9.62 -8.90 0.55
CA MET A 26 -9.70 -8.19 1.84
C MET A 26 -9.01 -8.95 2.96
N ASN A 27 -9.21 -10.27 3.02
CA ASN A 27 -8.58 -11.13 4.03
C ASN A 27 -7.04 -11.11 3.91
N ARG A 28 -6.49 -11.17 2.69
CA ARG A 28 -5.04 -11.09 2.46
C ARG A 28 -4.45 -9.74 2.83
N ARG A 29 -5.13 -8.63 2.51
CA ARG A 29 -4.71 -7.28 2.93
C ARG A 29 -4.64 -7.14 4.45
N GLN A 30 -5.69 -7.59 5.14
CA GLN A 30 -5.70 -7.58 6.60
C GLN A 30 -4.61 -8.47 7.19
N ALA A 31 -4.36 -9.64 6.59
CA ALA A 31 -3.27 -10.52 7.02
C ALA A 31 -1.89 -9.85 6.84
N ALA A 32 -1.66 -9.18 5.72
CA ALA A 32 -0.43 -8.42 5.48
C ALA A 32 -0.24 -7.30 6.51
N GLY A 33 -1.30 -6.53 6.80
CA GLY A 33 -1.28 -5.49 7.83
C GLY A 33 -0.97 -6.03 9.22
N ARG A 34 -1.65 -7.11 9.64
CA ARG A 34 -1.37 -7.78 10.93
C ARG A 34 0.06 -8.31 11.02
N SER A 35 0.61 -8.84 9.93
CA SER A 35 2.00 -9.30 9.90
C SER A 35 2.99 -8.16 10.11
N MET A 36 2.72 -6.96 9.58
CA MET A 36 3.52 -5.76 9.82
C MET A 36 3.43 -5.31 11.29
N GLU A 37 2.22 -5.33 11.88
CA GLU A 37 2.01 -4.99 13.28
C GLU A 37 2.72 -5.96 14.24
N GLN A 38 2.71 -7.26 13.92
CA GLN A 38 3.45 -8.28 14.66
C GLN A 38 4.97 -8.07 14.63
N GLN A 39 5.49 -7.41 13.58
CA GLN A 39 6.90 -7.00 13.49
C GLN A 39 7.19 -5.68 14.23
N GLY A 40 6.22 -5.15 14.98
CA GLY A 40 6.37 -3.91 15.77
C GLY A 40 6.18 -2.62 14.96
N LEU A 41 5.67 -2.72 13.72
CA LEU A 41 5.36 -1.55 12.90
C LEU A 41 3.97 -1.01 13.24
N VAL A 42 3.76 0.28 12.97
CA VAL A 42 2.48 0.96 13.20
C VAL A 42 1.93 1.52 11.90
N ASN A 43 0.61 1.41 11.71
CA ASN A 43 -0.07 2.07 10.60
C ASN A 43 -0.09 3.58 10.82
N ILE A 44 0.52 4.34 9.91
CA ILE A 44 0.61 5.80 10.02
C ILE A 44 -0.76 6.48 10.09
N LYS A 45 -1.81 5.88 9.50
CA LYS A 45 -3.16 6.43 9.55
C LYS A 45 -3.78 6.36 10.94
N HIS A 46 -3.35 5.43 11.78
CA HIS A 46 -3.79 5.36 13.17
C HIS A 46 -3.08 6.41 14.04
N VAL A 47 -1.81 6.70 13.74
CA VAL A 47 -0.98 7.65 14.52
C VAL A 47 -1.20 9.10 14.07
N VAL A 48 -1.27 9.35 12.76
CA VAL A 48 -1.38 10.69 12.15
C VAL A 48 -2.38 10.67 10.98
N PRO A 49 -3.71 10.63 11.25
CA PRO A 49 -4.73 10.43 10.21
C PRO A 49 -4.70 11.46 9.06
N SER A 50 -4.17 12.65 9.31
CA SER A 50 -4.11 13.77 8.36
C SER A 50 -3.02 13.64 7.28
N ILE A 51 -2.04 12.74 7.46
CA ILE A 51 -1.05 12.39 6.43
C ILE A 51 -1.76 11.62 5.31
N LYS A 52 -1.47 11.95 4.06
CA LYS A 52 -1.99 11.22 2.89
C LYS A 52 -1.12 10.00 2.60
N VAL A 53 -1.73 8.91 2.16
CA VAL A 53 -1.04 7.68 1.78
C VAL A 53 -1.44 7.36 0.35
N ALA A 54 -0.46 7.26 -0.54
CA ALA A 54 -0.65 7.06 -1.97
C ALA A 54 0.40 6.08 -2.51
N LEU A 55 0.46 4.88 -1.93
CA LEU A 55 1.50 3.88 -2.18
C LEU A 55 1.75 3.66 -3.68
N MET A 56 2.92 4.11 -4.17
CA MET A 56 3.29 4.16 -5.58
C MET A 56 3.37 2.75 -6.19
N TYR A 57 3.92 1.82 -5.43
CA TYR A 57 4.12 0.44 -5.89
C TYR A 57 2.85 -0.43 -5.82
N ALA A 58 1.72 0.13 -5.37
CA ALA A 58 0.40 -0.51 -5.44
C ALA A 58 -0.34 -0.24 -6.76
N ARG A 59 0.33 0.45 -7.70
CA ARG A 59 -0.16 0.87 -9.01
C ARG A 59 0.88 0.53 -10.09
N THR A 60 0.55 0.72 -11.36
CA THR A 60 1.45 0.42 -12.49
C THR A 60 2.32 1.60 -12.92
N ASP A 61 2.00 2.83 -12.49
CA ASP A 61 2.73 4.07 -12.79
C ASP A 61 4.02 4.22 -11.95
N ASN A 62 4.87 3.18 -11.93
CA ASN A 62 6.14 3.17 -11.23
C ASN A 62 7.27 2.67 -12.16
N PHE A 63 8.52 2.78 -11.72
CA PHE A 63 9.67 2.46 -12.58
C PHE A 63 9.75 0.99 -13.02
N CYS A 64 9.08 0.06 -12.32
CA CYS A 64 8.96 -1.34 -12.70
C CYS A 64 7.78 -1.62 -13.65
N ASN A 65 6.93 -0.62 -13.93
CA ASN A 65 5.74 -0.71 -14.79
C ASN A 65 4.76 -1.84 -14.43
N ARG A 66 4.73 -2.25 -13.15
CA ARG A 66 3.86 -3.32 -12.65
C ARG A 66 3.48 -3.07 -11.19
N VAL A 67 2.35 -3.62 -10.77
CA VAL A 67 1.96 -3.63 -9.35
C VAL A 67 2.91 -4.55 -8.60
N LEU A 68 3.47 -4.07 -7.48
CA LEU A 68 4.33 -4.84 -6.59
C LEU A 68 3.68 -5.01 -5.20
N TYR A 69 2.91 -4.03 -4.75
CA TYR A 69 2.11 -4.09 -3.54
C TYR A 69 0.70 -4.56 -3.87
N HIS A 70 0.52 -5.89 -3.93
CA HIS A 70 -0.80 -6.48 -4.16
C HIS A 70 -1.69 -6.35 -2.92
N GLU A 71 -1.14 -6.73 -1.76
CA GLU A 71 -1.87 -6.83 -0.48
C GLU A 71 -1.57 -5.67 0.48
N LEU A 72 -0.51 -4.89 0.27
CA LEU A 72 -0.21 -3.71 1.08
C LEU A 72 -0.94 -2.48 0.53
N ARG A 73 -1.85 -1.91 1.33
CA ARG A 73 -2.61 -0.69 1.02
C ARG A 73 -2.41 0.43 2.03
N ASP A 74 -1.85 0.11 3.19
CA ASP A 74 -1.54 1.04 4.26
C ASP A 74 -0.03 1.22 4.40
N ALA A 75 0.37 2.38 4.92
CA ALA A 75 1.76 2.68 5.21
C ALA A 75 2.09 2.30 6.65
N TYR A 76 2.89 1.25 6.80
CA TYR A 76 3.45 0.79 8.06
C TYR A 76 4.86 1.32 8.22
N VAL A 77 5.19 1.83 9.41
CA VAL A 77 6.51 2.39 9.74
C VAL A 77 6.91 2.01 11.17
N LEU A 78 8.20 2.16 11.49
CA LEU A 78 8.66 2.03 12.88
C LEU A 78 7.97 3.09 13.78
N PRO A 79 7.69 2.79 15.06
CA PRO A 79 7.05 3.74 15.98
C PRO A 79 7.77 5.08 16.10
N ALA A 80 9.12 5.05 16.16
CA ALA A 80 9.93 6.27 16.20
C ALA A 80 9.79 7.11 14.91
N CYS A 81 9.65 6.46 13.76
CA CYS A 81 9.39 7.14 12.49
C CYS A 81 7.98 7.75 12.45
N ALA A 82 6.95 7.04 12.95
CA ALA A 82 5.61 7.60 13.08
C ALA A 82 5.57 8.85 13.96
N GLU A 83 6.32 8.84 15.07
CA GLU A 83 6.43 10.00 15.95
C GLU A 83 7.18 11.17 15.31
N ALA A 84 8.25 10.90 14.56
CA ALA A 84 8.94 11.93 13.78
C ALA A 84 8.02 12.54 12.70
N LEU A 85 7.25 11.70 12.00
CA LEU A 85 6.25 12.13 11.02
C LEU A 85 5.13 12.95 11.65
N ARG A 86 4.69 12.62 12.87
CA ARG A 86 3.71 13.41 13.63
C ARG A 86 4.21 14.84 13.86
N LYS A 87 5.46 14.99 14.30
CA LYS A 87 6.10 16.30 14.50
C LYS A 87 6.23 17.06 13.18
N ALA A 88 6.69 16.40 12.12
CA ALA A 88 6.82 17.00 10.79
C ALA A 88 5.47 17.46 10.22
N GLN A 89 4.44 16.63 10.34
CA GLN A 89 3.08 16.97 9.90
C GLN A 89 2.50 18.15 10.70
N ALA A 90 2.72 18.18 12.02
CA ALA A 90 2.29 19.30 12.86
C ALA A 90 2.97 20.61 12.45
N GLU A 91 4.28 20.58 12.21
CA GLU A 91 5.04 21.75 11.76
C GLU A 91 4.60 22.21 10.37
N LEU A 92 4.36 21.27 9.44
CA LEU A 92 3.82 21.59 8.12
C LEU A 92 2.45 22.28 8.27
N LYS A 93 1.55 21.73 9.08
CA LYS A 93 0.22 22.32 9.31
C LYS A 93 0.27 23.68 9.97
N ARG A 94 1.24 23.93 10.86
CA ARG A 94 1.46 25.24 11.47
C ARG A 94 1.85 26.29 10.42
N ARG A 95 2.69 25.94 9.45
CA ARG A 95 3.17 26.87 8.40
C ARG A 95 2.21 26.99 7.22
N ARG A 96 1.60 25.88 6.84
CA ARG A 96 0.77 25.68 5.65
C ARG A 96 -0.41 24.76 5.99
N PRO A 97 -1.46 25.29 6.63
CA PRO A 97 -2.62 24.50 7.05
C PRO A 97 -3.30 23.74 5.89
N ASP A 98 -3.16 24.27 4.67
CA ASP A 98 -3.67 23.72 3.41
C ASP A 98 -2.91 22.47 2.94
N LEU A 99 -1.67 22.26 3.38
CA LEU A 99 -0.82 21.16 2.93
C LEU A 99 -0.77 20.00 3.92
N SER A 100 -0.60 18.77 3.42
CA SER A 100 -0.31 17.58 4.23
C SER A 100 0.84 16.81 3.60
N LEU A 101 1.64 16.13 4.42
CA LEU A 101 2.59 15.13 3.92
C LEU A 101 1.85 14.04 3.15
N CYS A 102 2.51 13.50 2.12
CA CYS A 102 2.03 12.37 1.33
C CYS A 102 3.08 11.28 1.28
N ILE A 103 2.74 10.10 1.79
CA ILE A 103 3.60 8.92 1.80
C ILE A 103 3.35 8.12 0.52
N PHE A 104 4.37 8.07 -0.34
CA PHE A 104 4.37 7.26 -1.56
C PHE A 104 4.95 5.87 -1.35
N ASP A 105 5.77 5.69 -0.31
CA ASP A 105 6.31 4.38 0.07
C ASP A 105 6.68 4.37 1.56
N ALA A 106 6.66 3.19 2.17
CA ALA A 106 6.94 2.96 3.58
C ALA A 106 7.69 1.64 3.75
N THR A 107 7.52 0.92 4.87
CA THR A 107 8.16 -0.38 5.04
C THR A 107 7.80 -1.35 3.92
N ARG A 108 8.83 -1.90 3.29
CA ARG A 108 8.74 -2.74 2.10
C ARG A 108 9.12 -4.19 2.45
N PRO A 109 8.34 -5.21 2.03
CA PRO A 109 8.77 -6.59 2.11
C PRO A 109 10.06 -6.83 1.32
N MET A 110 10.99 -7.61 1.86
CA MET A 110 12.27 -7.91 1.18
C MET A 110 12.09 -8.56 -0.19
N SER A 111 11.04 -9.35 -0.41
CA SER A 111 10.70 -9.90 -1.73
C SER A 111 10.43 -8.83 -2.78
N VAL A 112 9.81 -7.71 -2.38
CA VAL A 112 9.59 -6.56 -3.27
C VAL A 112 10.89 -5.80 -3.50
N GLN A 113 11.73 -5.62 -2.48
CA GLN A 113 13.07 -5.03 -2.65
C GLN A 113 13.90 -5.82 -3.67
N GLN A 114 13.89 -7.15 -3.56
CA GLN A 114 14.54 -8.06 -4.52
C GLN A 114 13.99 -7.88 -5.93
N THR A 115 12.66 -7.86 -6.07
CA THR A 115 11.99 -7.65 -7.37
C THR A 115 12.37 -6.30 -8.01
N MET A 116 12.53 -5.25 -7.20
CA MET A 116 12.99 -3.95 -7.67
C MET A 116 14.46 -3.97 -8.06
N TRP A 117 15.31 -4.60 -7.26
CA TRP A 117 16.74 -4.73 -7.54
C TRP A 117 16.99 -5.50 -8.83
N ASP A 118 16.31 -6.64 -9.02
CA ASP A 118 16.42 -7.44 -10.25
C ASP A 118 16.01 -6.67 -11.51
N ALA A 119 15.14 -5.67 -11.39
CA ALA A 119 14.74 -4.83 -12.51
C ALA A 119 15.82 -3.81 -12.94
N VAL A 120 16.79 -3.49 -12.06
CA VAL A 120 17.74 -2.39 -12.30
C VAL A 120 19.22 -2.78 -12.17
N LYS A 121 19.55 -3.92 -11.55
CA LYS A 121 20.92 -4.31 -11.19
C LYS A 121 21.90 -4.34 -12.37
N ASP A 122 21.41 -4.67 -13.56
CA ASP A 122 22.19 -4.75 -14.80
C ASP A 122 21.98 -3.52 -15.71
N THR A 123 21.57 -2.39 -15.11
CA THR A 123 21.29 -1.14 -15.83
C THR A 123 22.04 0.02 -15.18
N PRO A 124 22.21 1.16 -15.86
CA PRO A 124 22.73 2.37 -15.23
C PRO A 124 21.90 2.87 -14.04
N LYS A 125 20.70 2.33 -13.78
CA LYS A 125 19.84 2.73 -12.65
C LYS A 125 20.11 1.93 -11.37
N TYR A 126 21.06 0.99 -11.36
CA TYR A 126 21.33 0.13 -10.21
C TYR A 126 21.52 0.92 -8.90
N PHE A 127 22.16 2.08 -8.96
CA PHE A 127 22.43 2.90 -7.78
C PHE A 127 21.19 3.57 -7.15
N TYR A 128 20.01 3.52 -7.80
CA TYR A 128 18.76 4.02 -7.23
C TYR A 128 18.00 3.00 -6.37
N VAL A 129 18.42 1.73 -6.36
CA VAL A 129 17.78 0.67 -5.57
C VAL A 129 18.85 -0.08 -4.79
N SER A 130 18.73 -0.10 -3.46
CA SER A 130 19.68 -0.84 -2.61
C SER A 130 19.69 -2.33 -2.93
N ASN A 131 20.89 -2.93 -3.00
CA ASN A 131 21.04 -4.37 -3.16
C ASN A 131 20.59 -5.08 -1.87
N PRO A 132 19.52 -5.90 -1.90
CA PRO A 132 18.98 -6.58 -0.73
C PRO A 132 19.97 -7.52 -0.02
N ALA A 133 21.03 -7.97 -0.70
CA ALA A 133 22.09 -8.79 -0.11
C ALA A 133 22.89 -8.05 0.98
N HIS A 134 22.82 -6.72 1.02
CA HIS A 134 23.46 -5.88 2.03
C HIS A 134 22.45 -5.26 3.00
N GLY A 135 21.22 -5.81 3.03
CA GLY A 135 20.09 -5.29 3.79
C GLY A 135 19.06 -4.58 2.92
N GLY A 136 17.93 -4.21 3.53
CA GLY A 136 16.95 -3.32 2.92
C GLY A 136 17.35 -1.85 3.08
N GLY A 137 16.69 -0.98 2.32
CA GLY A 137 16.66 0.46 2.65
C GLY A 137 15.87 0.73 3.94
#